data_AF-A0A7X5E6I9-F1
#
_entry.id   AF-A0A7X5E6I9-F1
#
_cell.length_a   1.000
_cell.length_b   1.000
_cell.length_c   1.000
_cell.angle_alpha   90.00
_cell.angle_beta   90.00
_cell.angle_gamma   90.00
#
_symmetry.space_group_name_H-M   'P 1'
#
loop_
_entity.id
_entity.type
_entity.pdbx_description
1 polymer ?
#
loop_
_entity_poly.entity_id
_entity_poly.type
_entity_poly.pdbx_seq_one_letter_code
_entity_poly.pdbx_strand_id
1 'polypeptide(L)'
;GAALAIAATDARAVNRQIAALCAARGVPASVADCAEESTFYFPAVCEGGGLTAGLVSANGDHKKVRRTAVQIRKLLTGGAE
;
A
#
# COMPACT_ATOMS: atom_id res chain seq x y z
N GLY A 1 19.43 8.39 6.90
CA GLY A 1 17.99 8.56 7.19
C GLY A 1 17.19 7.44 6.54
N ALA A 2 15.87 7.40 6.74
CA ALA A 2 14.98 6.46 6.05
C ALA A 2 14.20 7.18 4.94
N ALA A 3 13.98 6.51 3.81
CA ALA A 3 13.20 7.06 2.69
C ALA A 3 11.68 6.95 2.92
N LEU A 4 11.25 5.91 3.65
CA LEU A 4 9.88 5.67 4.11
C LEU A 4 9.90 4.77 5.35
N ALA A 5 8.77 4.69 6.05
CA ALA A 5 8.58 3.82 7.21
C ALA A 5 7.23 3.06 7.13
N ILE A 6 7.20 1.87 7.72
CA ILE A 6 5.96 1.10 7.91
C ILE A 6 5.80 0.82 9.40
N ALA A 7 4.69 1.30 9.98
CA ALA A 7 4.30 1.00 11.35
C ALA A 7 3.33 -0.20 11.33
N ALA A 8 3.85 -1.39 11.57
CA ALA A 8 3.11 -2.65 11.49
C ALA A 8 3.40 -3.54 12.71
N THR A 9 3.40 -2.95 13.91
CA THR A 9 3.50 -3.72 15.17
C THR A 9 2.11 -4.09 15.67
N ASP A 10 2.03 -5.06 16.58
CA ASP A 10 0.77 -5.44 17.26
C ASP A 10 0.32 -4.44 18.34
N ALA A 11 1.10 -3.37 18.58
CA ALA A 11 0.82 -2.38 19.61
C ALA A 11 0.46 -1.01 19.02
N ARG A 12 -0.82 -0.62 19.13
CA ARG A 12 -1.35 0.67 18.64
C ARG A 12 -0.53 1.87 19.10
N ALA A 13 -0.10 1.88 20.36
CA ALA A 13 0.69 2.97 20.94
C ALA A 13 2.06 3.11 20.25
N VAL A 14 2.70 1.99 19.91
CA VAL A 14 3.99 1.97 19.21
C VAL A 14 3.80 2.49 17.78
N ASN A 15 2.76 2.03 17.09
CA ASN A 15 2.48 2.49 15.72
C ASN A 15 2.21 4.01 15.67
N ARG A 16 1.44 4.54 16.62
CA ARG A 16 1.19 5.97 16.76
C ARG A 16 2.46 6.77 17.00
N GLN A 17 3.36 6.26 17.84
CA GLN A 17 4.64 6.89 18.11
C GLN A 17 5.52 6.92 16.86
N ILE A 18 5.58 5.83 16.10
CA ILE A 18 6.30 5.77 14.82
C ILE A 18 5.74 6.82 13.85
N ALA A 19 4.41 6.90 13.70
CA ALA A 19 3.76 7.88 12.82
C ALA A 19 4.12 9.32 13.20
N ALA A 20 4.04 9.67 14.49
CA ALA A 20 4.41 11.00 14.99
C ALA A 20 5.89 11.34 14.73
N LEU A 21 6.80 10.37 14.94
CA LEU A 21 8.23 10.55 14.70
C LEU A 21 8.54 10.73 13.21
N CYS A 22 7.81 10.04 12.32
CA CYS A 22 7.96 10.16 10.88
C CYS A 22 7.43 11.50 10.38
N ALA A 23 6.26 11.93 10.86
CA ALA A 23 5.68 13.24 10.56
C ALA A 23 6.63 14.39 10.94
N ALA A 24 7.23 14.34 12.14
CA ALA A 24 8.20 15.32 12.59
C ALA A 24 9.50 15.36 11.76
N ARG A 25 9.80 14.29 11.01
CA ARG A 25 11.02 14.16 10.17
C ARG A 25 10.74 14.28 8.67
N GLY A 26 9.50 14.48 8.26
CA GLY A 26 9.11 14.46 6.85
C GLY A 26 9.34 13.11 6.16
N VAL A 27 9.30 12.01 6.92
CA VAL A 27 9.43 10.65 6.37
C VAL A 27 8.03 10.13 6.06
N PRO A 28 7.74 9.72 4.81
CA PRO A 28 6.48 9.05 4.48
C PRO A 28 6.30 7.79 5.31
N ALA A 29 5.16 7.67 5.98
CA ALA A 29 4.78 6.51 6.78
C ALA A 29 3.46 5.89 6.30
N SER A 30 3.39 4.55 6.36
CA SER A 30 2.17 3.75 6.24
C SER A 30 1.93 3.05 7.59
N VAL A 31 0.75 3.23 8.16
CA VAL A 31 0.37 2.69 9.47
C VAL A 31 -0.68 1.59 9.27
N ALA A 32 -0.30 0.35 9.58
CA ALA A 32 -1.06 -0.83 9.19
C ALA A 32 -2.46 -0.90 9.85
N ASP A 33 -2.60 -0.34 11.05
CA ASP A 33 -3.82 -0.38 11.85
C ASP A 33 -4.62 0.94 11.87
N CYS A 34 -4.14 2.01 11.22
CA CYS A 34 -4.82 3.30 11.19
C CYS A 34 -4.51 4.08 9.90
N ALA A 35 -5.46 4.10 8.97
CA ALA A 35 -5.30 4.77 7.68
C ALA A 35 -5.11 6.29 7.85
N GLU A 36 -5.79 6.90 8.82
CA GLU A 36 -5.75 8.34 9.09
C GLU A 36 -4.36 8.84 9.52
N GLU A 37 -3.51 7.94 10.03
CA GLU A 37 -2.11 8.24 10.38
C GLU A 37 -1.12 7.95 9.24
N SER A 38 -1.61 7.43 8.12
CA SER A 38 -0.79 7.13 6.95
C SER A 38 -0.68 8.33 6.02
N THR A 39 0.53 8.55 5.51
CA THR A 39 0.84 9.59 4.50
C THR A 39 0.90 9.02 3.08
N PHE A 40 0.96 7.69 2.95
CA PHE A 40 0.87 6.97 1.68
C PHE A 40 0.22 5.60 1.90
N TYR A 41 -0.22 4.97 0.80
CA TYR A 41 -0.80 3.63 0.83
C TYR A 41 -0.17 2.75 -0.24
N PHE A 42 -0.06 1.46 0.05
CA PHE A 42 0.38 0.49 -0.95
C PHE A 42 -0.72 0.22 -1.98
N PRO A 43 -0.38 0.14 -3.27
CA PRO A 43 -1.32 -0.29 -4.30
C PRO A 43 -1.62 -1.78 -4.17
N ALA A 44 -2.69 -2.25 -4.82
CA ALA A 44 -2.78 -3.66 -5.15
C ALA A 44 -1.76 -3.98 -6.25
N VAL A 45 -0.77 -4.81 -5.92
CA VAL A 45 0.25 -5.27 -6.86
C VAL A 45 -0.28 -6.46 -7.67
N CYS A 46 -0.13 -6.38 -8.98
CA CYS A 46 -0.47 -7.43 -9.95
C CYS A 46 0.80 -7.76 -10.74
N GLU A 47 1.16 -9.04 -10.77
CA GLU A 47 2.39 -9.52 -11.42
C GLU A 47 2.07 -10.66 -12.38
N GLY A 48 2.78 -10.74 -13.51
CA GLY A 48 2.67 -11.81 -14.49
C GLY A 48 3.40 -11.46 -15.80
N GLY A 49 3.94 -12.46 -16.50
CA GLY A 49 4.63 -12.25 -17.78
C GLY A 49 5.86 -11.34 -17.70
N GLY A 50 6.51 -11.25 -16.53
CA GLY A 50 7.62 -10.31 -16.29
C GLY A 50 7.20 -8.86 -16.07
N LEU A 51 5.89 -8.58 -16.00
CA LEU A 51 5.32 -7.25 -15.78
C LEU A 51 4.80 -7.09 -14.36
N THR A 52 4.88 -5.87 -13.83
CA THR A 52 4.29 -5.45 -12.55
C THR A 52 3.38 -4.25 -12.78
N ALA A 53 2.13 -4.33 -12.31
CA ALA A 53 1.16 -3.24 -12.32
C ALA A 53 0.67 -2.93 -10.90
N GLY A 54 0.66 -1.65 -10.53
CA GLY A 54 0.08 -1.15 -9.29
C GLY A 54 -1.29 -0.54 -9.52
N LEU A 55 -2.29 -0.97 -8.75
CA LEU A 55 -3.64 -0.43 -8.82
C LEU A 55 -4.03 0.29 -7.52
N VAL A 56 -4.41 1.55 -7.65
CA VAL A 56 -5.01 2.38 -6.58
C VAL A 56 -6.42 2.83 -6.98
N SER A 57 -7.22 3.27 -6.01
CA SER A 57 -8.48 3.94 -6.30
C SER A 57 -8.36 5.42 -5.97
N ALA A 58 -8.98 6.27 -6.78
CA ALA A 58 -9.02 7.71 -6.52
C ALA A 58 -9.77 8.05 -5.21
N ASN A 59 -10.73 7.21 -4.79
CA ASN A 59 -11.63 7.50 -3.68
C ASN A 59 -11.47 6.54 -2.49
N GLY A 60 -10.36 5.78 -2.42
CA GLY A 60 -10.13 4.81 -1.32
C GLY A 60 -11.04 3.57 -1.34
N ASP A 61 -11.73 3.27 -2.44
CA ASP A 61 -12.55 2.05 -2.59
C ASP A 61 -11.68 0.80 -2.76
N HIS A 62 -11.27 0.23 -1.62
CA HIS A 62 -10.50 -1.01 -1.55
C HIS A 62 -11.20 -2.22 -2.19
N LYS A 63 -12.55 -2.26 -2.21
CA LYS A 63 -13.30 -3.36 -2.83
C LYS A 63 -13.19 -3.30 -4.36
N LYS A 64 -13.30 -2.10 -4.94
CA LYS A 64 -13.10 -1.87 -6.37
C LYS A 64 -11.67 -2.19 -6.79
N VAL A 65 -10.66 -1.75 -6.02
CA VAL A 65 -9.25 -2.11 -6.26
C VAL A 65 -9.08 -3.62 -6.28
N ARG A 66 -9.55 -4.33 -5.24
CA ARG A 66 -9.41 -5.79 -5.14
C ARG A 66 -10.04 -6.51 -6.34
N ARG A 67 -11.27 -6.16 -6.72
CA ARG A 67 -11.99 -6.80 -7.83
C ARG A 67 -11.26 -6.60 -9.16
N THR A 68 -10.80 -5.38 -9.43
CA THR A 68 -10.09 -5.07 -10.69
C THR A 68 -8.69 -5.71 -10.71
N ALA A 69 -7.98 -5.74 -9.59
CA ALA A 69 -6.68 -6.39 -9.48
C ALA A 69 -6.73 -7.89 -9.85
N VAL A 70 -7.82 -8.59 -9.51
CA VAL A 70 -8.03 -9.98 -9.95
C VAL A 70 -8.08 -10.10 -11.48
N GLN A 71 -8.74 -9.16 -12.17
CA GLN A 71 -8.80 -9.17 -13.64
C GLN A 71 -7.44 -8.85 -14.25
N ILE A 72 -6.72 -7.86 -13.71
CA ILE A 72 -5.38 -7.50 -14.18
C ILE A 72 -4.42 -8.68 -14.01
N ARG A 73 -4.43 -9.37 -12.87
CA ARG A 73 -3.59 -10.57 -12.66
C ARG A 73 -3.83 -11.63 -13.74
N LYS A 74 -5.10 -11.93 -14.07
CA LYS A 74 -5.43 -12.87 -15.15
C LYS A 74 -4.85 -12.45 -16.50
N LEU A 75 -4.94 -11.16 -16.83
CA LEU A 75 -4.38 -10.61 -18.07
C LEU A 75 -2.85 -10.77 -18.10
N LEU A 76 -2.17 -10.44 -17.00
CA LEU A 76 -0.71 -10.52 -16.91
C LEU A 76 -0.18 -11.97 -16.91
N THR A 77 -0.94 -12.94 -16.42
CA THR A 77 -0.53 -14.35 -16.36
C THR A 77 -0.87 -15.17 -17.60
N GLY A 78 -1.58 -14.62 -18.59
CA GLY A 78 -2.20 -15.44 -19.64
C GLY A 78 -2.58 -14.73 -20.94
N GLY A 79 -1.85 -13.68 -21.33
CA GLY A 79 -1.86 -13.13 -22.68
C GLY A 79 -0.55 -13.43 -23.41
N ALA A 80 -0.07 -14.67 -23.36
CA ALA A 80 1.01 -15.13 -24.22
C ALA A 80 0.39 -15.68 -25.50
N GLU A 81 0.51 -14.94 -26.60
CA GLU A 81 0.53 -15.56 -27.94
C GLU A 81 1.81 -16.38 -28.12
#